data_AF-A0A7X6YCG4-F1
#
_entry.id   AF-A0A7X6YCG4-F1
#
_cell.length_a   1.000
_cell.length_b   1.000
_cell.length_c   1.000
_cell.angle_alpha   90.00
_cell.angle_beta   90.00
_cell.angle_gamma   90.00
#
_symmetry.space_group_name_H-M   'P 1'
#
loop_
_entity.id
_entity.type
_entity.pdbx_description
1 polymer ?
#
loop_
_entity_poly.entity_id
_entity_poly.type
_entity_poly.pdbx_seq_one_letter_code
_entity_poly.pdbx_strand_id
1 'polypeptide(L)'
;MMLTAERIMAIALATAGLDQVPEDSGILYDSGKPIRKAMFGVDMEAAELLIAKELGYDAVITHHPKGGSPMVNLYRVMENQIDRMVKAGVP
;
A
#
# COMPACT_ATOMS: atom_id res chain seq x y z
N MET A 1 -4.29 16.24 -13.93
CA MET A 1 -5.20 15.39 -13.13
C MET A 1 -4.77 15.50 -11.67
N MET A 2 -5.71 15.65 -10.73
CA MET A 2 -5.39 15.76 -9.30
C MET A 2 -5.27 14.35 -8.70
N LEU A 3 -4.16 14.04 -8.03
CA LEU A 3 -3.96 12.76 -7.35
C LEU A 3 -4.34 12.89 -5.86
N THR A 4 -5.13 11.96 -5.36
CA THR A 4 -5.45 11.76 -3.94
C THR A 4 -4.97 10.37 -3.50
N ALA A 5 -4.95 10.10 -2.19
CA ALA A 5 -4.57 8.78 -1.69
C ALA A 5 -5.46 7.67 -2.26
N GLU A 6 -6.78 7.88 -2.33
CA GLU A 6 -7.75 6.95 -2.91
C GLU A 6 -7.50 6.74 -4.39
N ARG A 7 -7.18 7.81 -5.13
CA ARG A 7 -6.92 7.69 -6.56
C ARG A 7 -5.63 6.92 -6.84
N ILE A 8 -4.59 7.12 -6.03
CA ILE A 8 -3.35 6.34 -6.10
C ILE A 8 -3.62 4.87 -5.79
N MET A 9 -4.38 4.57 -4.73
CA MET A 9 -4.79 3.20 -4.40
C MET A 9 -5.58 2.55 -5.55
N ALA A 10 -6.54 3.27 -6.14
CA ALA A 10 -7.30 2.77 -7.27
C ALA A 10 -6.43 2.48 -8.51
N ILE A 11 -5.39 3.29 -8.77
CA ILE A 11 -4.42 3.03 -9.84
C ILE A 11 -3.60 1.78 -9.54
N ALA A 12 -3.16 1.59 -8.29
CA ALA A 12 -2.40 0.40 -7.89
C ALA A 12 -3.23 -0.88 -8.07
N LEU A 13 -4.50 -0.87 -7.65
CA LEU A 13 -5.43 -1.98 -7.83
C LEU A 13 -5.66 -2.31 -9.30
N ALA A 14 -5.96 -1.31 -10.12
CA ALA A 14 -6.16 -1.50 -11.57
C ALA A 14 -4.89 -2.06 -12.25
N THR A 15 -3.71 -1.59 -11.83
CA THR A 15 -2.43 -2.07 -12.37
C THR A 15 -2.16 -3.52 -11.97
N ALA A 16 -2.55 -3.92 -10.76
CA ALA A 16 -2.41 -5.27 -10.24
C ALA A 16 -3.51 -6.24 -10.74
N GLY A 17 -4.55 -5.74 -11.41
CA GLY A 17 -5.72 -6.54 -11.81
C GLY A 17 -6.55 -6.99 -10.61
N LEU A 18 -6.66 -6.15 -9.57
CA LEU A 18 -7.40 -6.44 -8.34
C LEU A 18 -8.61 -5.50 -8.22
N ASP A 19 -9.72 -6.04 -7.73
CA ASP A 19 -10.96 -5.27 -7.51
C ASP A 19 -11.11 -4.80 -6.05
N GLN A 20 -10.30 -5.33 -5.13
CA GLN A 20 -10.35 -5.05 -3.70
C GLN A 20 -8.94 -4.85 -3.14
N VAL A 21 -8.83 -3.99 -2.13
CA VAL A 21 -7.56 -3.78 -1.39
C VAL A 21 -7.23 -5.05 -0.62
N PRO A 22 -6.06 -5.68 -0.85
CA PRO A 22 -5.62 -6.83 -0.05
C PRO A 22 -5.40 -6.45 1.42
N GLU A 23 -5.56 -7.41 2.31
CA GLU A 23 -5.46 -7.21 3.77
C GLU A 23 -4.08 -6.74 4.28
N ASP A 24 -3.05 -6.82 3.44
CA ASP A 24 -1.69 -6.32 3.71
C ASP A 24 -1.43 -4.91 3.16
N SER A 25 -2.44 -4.28 2.57
CA SER A 25 -2.32 -3.00 1.87
C SER A 25 -3.37 -2.03 2.38
N GLY A 26 -3.11 -0.72 2.31
CA GLY A 26 -4.10 0.27 2.73
C GLY A 26 -3.56 1.70 2.83
N ILE A 27 -4.48 2.63 3.04
CA ILE A 27 -4.18 4.04 3.34
C ILE A 27 -4.16 4.18 4.87
N LEU A 28 -2.97 4.40 5.43
CA LEU A 28 -2.79 4.53 6.88
C LEU A 28 -3.22 5.91 7.40
N TYR A 29 -3.04 6.92 6.57
CA TYR A 29 -3.40 8.30 6.84
C TYR A 29 -3.74 8.99 5.53
N ASP A 30 -4.86 9.72 5.51
CA ASP A 30 -5.20 10.64 4.43
C ASP A 30 -5.24 12.08 4.97
N SER A 31 -4.54 12.97 4.26
CA SER A 31 -4.50 14.39 4.59
C SER A 31 -5.68 15.16 3.99
N GLY A 32 -6.46 14.54 3.09
CA GLY A 32 -7.52 15.18 2.31
C GLY A 32 -7.01 16.20 1.29
N LYS A 33 -5.70 16.28 1.06
CA LYS A 33 -5.04 17.24 0.16
C LYS A 33 -4.51 16.56 -1.10
N PRO A 34 -4.39 17.31 -2.21
CA PRO A 34 -3.74 16.80 -3.42
C PRO A 34 -2.28 16.40 -3.20
N ILE A 35 -1.89 15.25 -3.73
CA ILE A 35 -0.53 14.72 -3.73
C ILE A 35 0.13 15.08 -5.07
N ARG A 36 1.22 15.86 -5.03
CA ARG A 36 2.01 16.23 -6.23
C ARG A 36 3.39 15.58 -6.23
N LYS A 37 3.95 15.33 -5.04
CA LYS A 37 5.26 14.72 -4.84
C LYS A 37 5.17 13.62 -3.79
N ALA A 38 5.35 12.37 -4.20
CA ALA A 38 5.33 11.20 -3.31
C ALA A 38 6.71 10.55 -3.22
N MET A 39 7.11 10.14 -2.03
CA MET A 39 8.31 9.34 -1.80
C MET A 39 7.91 7.87 -1.69
N PHE A 40 8.50 7.03 -2.53
CA PHE A 40 8.23 5.59 -2.55
C PHE A 40 9.49 4.83 -2.14
N GLY A 41 9.30 3.78 -1.34
CA GLY A 41 10.37 2.85 -0.99
C GLY A 41 9.84 1.51 -0.54
N VAL A 42 10.74 0.54 -0.44
CA VAL A 42 10.40 -0.82 0.00
C VAL A 42 10.04 -0.81 1.49
N ASP A 43 10.91 -0.18 2.29
CA ASP A 43 10.73 0.05 3.71
C ASP A 43 10.75 1.55 3.97
N MET A 44 9.60 2.08 4.42
CA MET A 44 9.50 3.47 4.87
C MET A 44 9.16 3.47 6.35
N GLU A 45 10.15 3.78 7.18
CA GLU A 45 10.01 3.85 8.63
C GLU A 45 10.02 5.32 9.10
N ALA A 46 10.09 5.53 10.41
CA ALA A 46 10.11 6.87 11.00
C ALA A 46 11.20 7.77 10.40
N ALA A 47 12.38 7.23 10.08
CA ALA A 47 13.48 8.00 9.49
C ALA A 47 13.11 8.52 8.10
N GLU A 48 12.54 7.68 7.22
CA GLU A 48 12.13 8.08 5.88
C GLU A 48 10.96 9.05 5.92
N LEU A 49 10.02 8.91 6.87
CA LEU A 49 8.96 9.89 7.09
C LEU A 49 9.53 11.28 7.43
N LEU A 50 10.56 11.34 8.28
CA LEU A 50 11.23 12.59 8.63
C LEU A 50 11.97 13.20 7.43
N ILE A 51 12.66 12.38 6.64
CA ILE A 51 13.34 12.83 5.41
C ILE A 51 12.31 13.35 4.40
N ALA A 52 11.20 12.64 4.20
CA ALA A 52 10.12 13.07 3.31
C ALA A 52 9.54 14.42 3.73
N LYS A 53 9.35 14.62 5.04
CA LYS A 53 8.92 15.90 5.61
C LYS A 53 9.92 17.02 5.32
N GLU A 54 11.20 16.80 5.60
CA GLU A 54 12.27 17.80 5.38
C GLU A 54 12.40 18.18 3.90
N LEU A 55 12.24 17.21 3.00
CA LEU A 55 12.32 17.42 1.55
C LEU A 55 10.99 17.87 0.91
N GLY A 56 9.96 18.17 1.72
CA GLY A 56 8.68 18.71 1.28
C GLY A 56 7.88 17.77 0.38
N TYR A 57 7.85 16.47 0.71
CA TYR A 57 6.96 15.51 0.05
C TYR A 57 5.54 15.58 0.64
N ASP A 58 4.54 15.37 -0.21
CA ASP A 58 3.12 15.39 0.17
C ASP A 58 2.65 14.02 0.70
N ALA A 59 3.34 12.95 0.30
CA ALA A 59 2.99 11.59 0.68
C ALA A 59 4.23 10.69 0.76
N VAL A 60 4.11 9.64 1.58
CA VAL A 60 5.05 8.53 1.64
C VAL A 60 4.29 7.24 1.38
N ILE A 61 4.84 6.40 0.52
CA ILE A 61 4.23 5.12 0.14
C ILE A 61 5.27 4.01 0.32
N THR A 62 4.90 3.02 1.12
CA THR A 62 5.75 1.88 1.49
C THR A 62 5.25 0.62 0.77
N HIS A 63 6.18 -0.23 0.35
CA HIS A 63 5.82 -1.56 -0.16
C HIS A 63 5.45 -2.49 0.98
N HIS A 64 6.33 -2.63 1.97
CA HIS A 64 6.04 -3.46 3.13
C HIS A 64 4.97 -2.77 3.99
N PRO A 65 3.98 -3.52 4.50
CA PRO A 65 2.96 -2.97 5.38
C PRO A 65 3.64 -2.37 6.63
N LYS A 66 3.25 -1.14 7.00
CA LYS A 66 3.74 -0.46 8.19
C LYS A 66 2.56 -0.01 9.05
N GLY A 67 2.43 -0.55 10.26
CA GLY A 67 1.34 -0.19 11.18
C GLY A 67 -0.08 -0.46 10.64
N GLY A 68 -1.07 -0.02 11.42
CA GLY A 68 -2.49 -0.11 11.06
C GLY A 68 -3.00 -1.54 10.81
N SER A 69 -4.19 -1.60 10.20
CA SER A 69 -4.79 -2.85 9.74
C SER A 69 -3.87 -3.66 8.80
N PRO A 70 -3.18 -3.06 7.81
CA PRO A 70 -2.31 -3.80 6.88
C PRO A 70 -1.24 -4.66 7.56
N MET A 71 -0.59 -4.12 8.61
CA MET A 71 0.42 -4.87 9.35
C MET A 71 -0.20 -5.94 10.27
N VAL A 72 -1.33 -5.63 10.92
CA VAL A 72 -2.01 -6.57 11.84
C VAL A 72 -2.64 -7.75 11.09
N ASN A 73 -3.19 -7.49 9.90
CA ASN A 73 -3.92 -8.46 9.09
C ASN A 73 -3.08 -9.08 7.96
N LEU A 74 -1.77 -8.84 7.92
CA LEU A 74 -0.84 -9.42 6.94
C LEU A 74 -0.99 -10.95 6.81
N TYR A 75 -1.28 -11.66 7.89
CA TYR A 75 -1.46 -13.12 7.82
C TYR A 75 -2.62 -13.55 6.92
N ARG A 76 -3.65 -12.71 6.73
CA ARG A 76 -4.83 -13.05 5.91
C ARG A 76 -4.48 -13.18 4.43
N VAL A 77 -3.53 -12.40 3.93
CA VAL A 77 -3.11 -12.53 2.52
C VAL A 77 -2.39 -13.84 2.23
N MET A 78 -1.96 -14.58 3.25
CA MET A 78 -1.38 -15.92 3.08
C MET A 78 -2.40 -16.94 2.58
N GLU A 79 -3.71 -16.71 2.75
CA GLU A 79 -4.77 -17.56 2.19
C GLU A 79 -4.67 -17.65 0.66
N ASN A 80 -4.14 -16.62 -0.01
CA ASN A 80 -3.85 -16.63 -1.45
C ASN A 80 -2.91 -17.79 -1.86
N GLN A 81 -2.04 -18.24 -0.95
CA GLN A 81 -1.17 -19.39 -1.22
C GLN A 81 -1.98 -20.67 -1.41
N ILE A 82 -3.08 -20.84 -0.66
CA ILE A 82 -4.00 -21.98 -0.81
C ILE A 82 -4.62 -21.94 -2.21
N ASP A 83 -5.17 -20.79 -2.61
CA ASP A 83 -5.77 -20.63 -3.95
C ASP A 83 -4.77 -20.94 -5.06
N ARG A 84 -3.52 -20.50 -4.91
CA ARG A 84 -2.44 -20.80 -5.87
C ARG A 84 -2.07 -22.27 -5.91
N MET A 85 -2.01 -22.92 -4.75
CA MET A 85 -1.75 -24.37 -4.63
C MET A 85 -2.87 -25.17 -5.30
N VAL A 86 -4.13 -24.85 -5.01
CA VAL A 86 -5.30 -25.48 -5.63
C VAL A 86 -5.29 -25.29 -7.15
N LYS A 87 -5.01 -24.07 -7.62
CA LYS A 87 -4.86 -23.79 -9.05
C LYS A 87 -3.72 -24.57 -9.71
N ALA A 88 -2.68 -24.92 -8.95
CA ALA A 88 -1.57 -25.75 -9.40
C ALA A 88 -1.85 -27.27 -9.29
N GLY A 89 -3.02 -27.68 -8.80
CA GLY A 89 -3.43 -29.08 -8.68
C GLY A 89 -3.07 -29.74 -7.34
N VAL A 90 -2.69 -28.97 -6.32
CA VAL A 90 -2.51 -29.47 -4.96
C VAL A 90 -3.90 -29.64 -4.31
N PRO A 91 -4.25 -30.82 -3.77
CA PRO A 91 -5.52 -31.07 -3.10
C PRO A 91 -5.79 -30.20 -1.88
#